data_AF-A0A1F9BLV1-F1
#
_entry.id   AF-A0A1F9BLV1-F1
#
_cell.length_a   1.000
_cell.length_b   1.000
_cell.length_c   1.000
_cell.angle_alpha   90.00
_cell.angle_beta   90.00
_cell.angle_gamma   90.00
#
_symmetry.space_group_name_H-M   'P 1'
#
loop_
_entity.id
_entity.type
_entity.pdbx_description
1 polymer ?
#
loop_
_entity_poly.entity_id
_entity_poly.type
_entity_poly.pdbx_seq_one_letter_code
_entity_poly.pdbx_strand_id
1 'polypeptide(L)'
;MLVIITLAGWLGAGLAQAGEFSALTLTREREATVPGKIYVKDAKMRQEFSDEEGRTITILRPDKKVIWVILPQSRIYMEVPLKAGWPGQFLQIPPNAREKRLVGNERLSGYDTQKYEVSVPARGGLEKQTFWVAAKLGMPIKVVVPARKFSIEYKNIKEGGVADRLFELPPGYQKSTKPALEQ
;
A
#
# COMPACT_ATOMS: atom_id res chain seq x y z
N MET A 1 13.49 -13.97 -55.52
CA MET A 1 13.00 -12.77 -54.81
C MET A 1 12.12 -13.25 -53.67
N LEU A 2 12.63 -13.25 -52.44
CA LEU A 2 11.81 -13.49 -51.24
C LEU A 2 12.21 -12.45 -50.20
N VAL A 3 11.22 -11.70 -49.74
CA VAL A 3 11.32 -10.53 -48.87
C VAL A 3 10.97 -10.97 -47.44
N ILE A 4 11.89 -10.67 -46.50
CA ILE A 4 11.74 -10.10 -45.13
C ILE A 4 10.69 -10.79 -44.21
N ILE A 5 10.96 -11.14 -42.96
CA ILE A 5 10.90 -10.24 -41.79
C ILE A 5 11.62 -10.89 -40.60
N THR A 6 12.60 -10.16 -40.06
CA THR A 6 13.17 -10.32 -38.72
C THR A 6 12.09 -10.09 -37.65
N LEU A 7 11.82 -11.05 -36.79
CA LEU A 7 11.20 -10.79 -35.49
C LEU A 7 12.27 -10.90 -34.40
N ALA A 8 12.87 -9.75 -34.08
CA ALA A 8 13.57 -9.56 -32.82
C ALA A 8 12.52 -9.51 -31.70
N GLY A 9 12.28 -10.65 -31.06
CA GLY A 9 11.42 -10.73 -29.86
C GLY A 9 12.19 -10.27 -28.62
N TRP A 10 12.17 -8.97 -28.35
CA TRP A 10 12.48 -8.45 -27.01
C TRP A 10 11.36 -8.84 -26.05
N LEU A 11 11.57 -9.90 -25.27
CA LEU A 11 10.80 -10.19 -24.06
C LEU A 11 11.60 -9.71 -22.84
N GLY A 12 11.78 -8.40 -22.75
CA GLY A 12 12.06 -7.78 -21.46
C GLY A 12 10.78 -7.78 -20.66
N ALA A 13 10.54 -8.83 -19.87
CA ALA A 13 9.58 -8.76 -18.78
C ALA A 13 10.11 -7.71 -17.79
N GLY A 14 9.72 -6.46 -17.99
CA GLY A 14 9.99 -5.40 -17.04
C GLY A 14 9.41 -5.83 -15.71
N LEU A 15 10.28 -6.18 -14.77
CA LEU A 15 9.94 -6.23 -13.36
C LEU A 15 9.25 -4.90 -13.07
N ALA A 16 7.98 -4.95 -12.69
CA ALA A 16 7.25 -3.77 -12.27
C ALA A 16 8.06 -3.14 -11.14
N GLN A 17 8.82 -2.09 -11.47
CA GLN A 17 9.63 -1.36 -10.52
C GLN A 17 8.60 -0.67 -9.62
N ALA A 18 8.41 -1.20 -8.41
CA ALA A 18 7.50 -0.61 -7.45
C ALA A 18 7.86 0.88 -7.31
N GLY A 19 6.89 1.74 -7.58
CA GLY A 19 7.15 3.17 -7.79
C GLY A 19 7.83 3.82 -6.59
N GLU A 20 8.80 4.70 -6.85
CA GLU A 20 9.32 5.61 -5.81
C GLU A 20 8.41 6.84 -5.76
N PHE A 21 7.67 7.03 -4.67
CA PHE A 21 6.83 8.22 -4.49
C PHE A 21 6.48 8.52 -3.03
N SER A 22 6.01 9.74 -2.80
CA SER A 22 5.32 10.13 -1.58
C SER A 22 3.92 10.65 -1.89
N ALA A 23 2.97 10.47 -0.97
CA ALA A 23 1.61 10.97 -1.13
C ALA A 23 0.94 11.25 0.22
N LEU A 24 -0.15 12.03 0.18
CA LEU A 24 -1.11 12.10 1.29
C LEU A 24 -2.03 10.89 1.20
N THR A 25 -2.35 10.28 2.34
CA THR A 25 -3.38 9.25 2.44
C THR A 25 -4.63 9.85 3.06
N LEU A 26 -5.79 9.66 2.45
CA LEU A 26 -7.08 9.98 3.03
C LEU A 26 -7.78 8.67 3.39
N THR A 27 -7.79 8.34 4.67
CA THR A 27 -8.55 7.19 5.18
C THR A 27 -9.91 7.69 5.64
N ARG A 28 -10.97 7.18 5.03
CA ARG A 28 -12.35 7.47 5.43
C ARG A 28 -12.94 6.24 6.09
N GLU A 29 -13.53 6.44 7.25
CA GLU A 29 -14.31 5.43 7.95
C GLU A 29 -15.62 6.07 8.41
N ARG A 30 -16.74 5.60 7.87
CA ARG A 30 -18.07 6.22 8.06
C ARG A 30 -18.02 7.70 7.69
N GLU A 31 -18.14 8.59 8.67
CA GLU A 31 -18.16 10.05 8.49
C GLU A 31 -16.79 10.69 8.76
N ALA A 32 -15.89 9.99 9.45
CA ALA A 32 -14.56 10.49 9.77
C ALA A 32 -13.61 10.37 8.57
N THR A 33 -12.77 11.38 8.38
CA THR A 33 -11.65 11.35 7.42
C THR A 33 -10.36 11.66 8.16
N VAL A 34 -9.46 10.69 8.19
CA VAL A 34 -8.16 10.79 8.85
C VAL A 34 -7.07 10.96 7.80
N PRO A 35 -6.39 12.13 7.75
CA PRO A 35 -5.26 12.32 6.87
C PRO A 35 -4.01 11.59 7.40
N GLY A 36 -3.19 11.13 6.48
CA GLY A 36 -1.89 10.53 6.77
C GLY A 36 -0.91 10.76 5.62
N LYS A 37 0.24 10.09 5.70
CA LYS A 37 1.28 10.14 4.67
C LYS A 37 1.71 8.74 4.31
N ILE A 38 2.01 8.52 3.03
CA ILE A 38 2.63 7.30 2.53
C ILE A 38 3.92 7.66 1.79
N TYR A 39 4.93 6.83 1.98
CA TYR A 39 6.19 6.85 1.24
C TYR A 39 6.44 5.44 0.73
N VAL A 40 6.78 5.33 -0.55
CA VAL A 40 7.06 4.07 -1.24
C VAL A 40 8.39 4.22 -1.95
N LYS A 41 9.24 3.20 -1.81
CA LYS A 41 10.51 3.10 -2.55
C LYS A 41 10.88 1.63 -2.67
N ASP A 42 10.95 1.15 -3.90
CA ASP A 42 11.03 -0.28 -4.19
C ASP A 42 9.90 -1.04 -3.46
N ALA A 43 10.22 -2.16 -2.81
CA ALA A 43 9.26 -2.89 -1.99
C ALA A 43 9.05 -2.30 -0.58
N LYS A 44 9.76 -1.23 -0.20
CA LYS A 44 9.65 -0.61 1.13
C LYS A 44 8.48 0.36 1.15
N MET A 45 7.71 0.32 2.22
CA MET A 45 6.65 1.29 2.45
C MET A 45 6.72 1.87 3.85
N ARG A 46 6.34 3.13 3.99
CA ARG A 46 6.17 3.80 5.28
C ARG A 46 4.86 4.55 5.24
N GLN A 47 3.99 4.26 6.21
CA GLN A 47 2.79 5.02 6.44
C GLN A 47 2.88 5.73 7.78
N GLU A 48 2.39 6.97 7.83
CA GLU A 48 2.29 7.76 9.04
C GLU A 48 0.84 8.21 9.20
N PHE A 49 0.27 7.99 10.38
CA PHE A 49 -1.03 8.52 10.77
C PHE A 49 -0.93 9.22 12.11
N SER A 50 -1.85 10.15 12.34
CA SER A 50 -2.04 10.80 13.63
C SER A 50 -3.53 10.82 13.94
N ASP A 51 -3.87 10.42 15.16
CA ASP A 51 -5.21 10.48 15.73
C ASP A 51 -5.14 11.06 17.16
N GLU A 52 -6.21 10.89 17.94
CA GLU A 52 -6.29 11.33 19.33
C GLU A 52 -5.31 10.60 20.26
N GLU A 53 -4.98 9.34 19.96
CA GLU A 53 -4.03 8.53 20.75
C GLU A 53 -2.59 8.91 20.43
N GLY A 54 -2.33 9.37 19.21
CA GLY A 54 -1.06 9.96 18.85
C GLY A 54 -0.64 9.70 17.43
N ARG A 55 0.65 9.97 17.17
CA ARG A 55 1.27 9.64 15.89
C ARG A 55 1.72 8.19 15.92
N THR A 56 1.41 7.44 14.87
CA THR A 56 1.94 6.10 14.65
C THR A 56 2.59 6.02 13.28
N ILE A 57 3.72 5.32 13.21
CA ILE A 57 4.45 5.09 11.97
C ILE A 57 4.55 3.59 11.74
N THR A 58 4.16 3.11 10.57
CA THR A 58 4.32 1.72 10.16
C THR A 58 5.30 1.65 9.00
N ILE A 59 6.34 0.83 9.13
CA ILE A 59 7.33 0.60 8.07
C ILE A 59 7.29 -0.86 7.66
N LEU A 60 6.98 -1.12 6.40
CA LEU A 60 7.08 -2.44 5.78
C LEU A 60 8.48 -2.62 5.18
N ARG A 61 9.17 -3.68 5.62
CA ARG A 61 10.52 -4.05 5.18
C ARG A 61 10.56 -5.49 4.68
N PRO A 62 10.13 -5.75 3.42
CA PRO A 62 10.12 -7.11 2.88
C PRO A 62 11.52 -7.71 2.79
N ASP A 63 12.54 -6.88 2.52
CA ASP A 63 13.96 -7.24 2.54
C ASP A 63 14.42 -7.80 3.89
N LYS A 64 13.81 -7.35 4.99
CA LYS A 64 14.08 -7.81 6.36
C LYS A 64 13.01 -8.76 6.91
N LYS A 65 11.97 -9.08 6.12
CA LYS A 65 10.80 -9.89 6.53
C LYS A 65 10.13 -9.37 7.82
N VAL A 66 10.08 -8.05 7.99
CA VAL A 66 9.54 -7.41 9.20
C VAL A 66 8.62 -6.23 8.84
N ILE A 67 7.66 -5.98 9.71
CA ILE A 67 6.91 -4.73 9.79
C ILE A 67 7.28 -4.09 11.13
N TRP A 68 7.72 -2.83 11.09
CA TRP A 68 7.95 -2.04 12.29
C TRP A 68 6.76 -1.13 12.55
N VAL A 69 6.20 -1.20 13.74
CA VAL A 69 5.19 -0.26 14.23
C VAL A 69 5.84 0.60 15.29
N ILE A 70 5.97 1.89 15.04
CA ILE A 70 6.71 2.84 15.86
C ILE A 70 5.72 3.79 16.51
N LEU A 71 5.84 3.95 17.83
CA LEU A 71 5.08 4.86 18.66
C LEU A 71 6.01 5.97 19.17
N PRO A 72 6.11 7.13 18.49
CA PRO A 72 7.07 8.17 18.79
C PRO A 72 6.95 8.79 20.18
N GLN A 73 5.72 8.95 20.67
CA GLN A 73 5.46 9.55 21.98
C GLN A 73 6.10 8.73 23.11
N SER A 74 6.06 7.40 23.01
CA SER A 74 6.64 6.49 23.99
C SER A 74 8.09 6.09 23.65
N ARG A 75 8.63 6.53 22.50
CA ARG A 75 9.95 6.10 21.97
C ARG A 75 10.13 4.58 21.91
N ILE A 76 9.07 3.86 21.58
CA ILE A 76 9.12 2.40 21.39
C ILE A 76 8.77 2.00 19.97
N TYR A 77 9.21 0.82 19.57
CA TYR A 77 8.76 0.16 18.36
C TYR A 77 8.42 -1.31 18.63
N MET A 78 7.53 -1.87 17.83
CA MET A 78 7.18 -3.27 17.82
C MET A 78 7.60 -3.87 16.48
N GLU A 79 8.10 -5.12 16.53
CA GLU A 79 8.41 -5.89 15.34
C GLU A 79 7.32 -6.94 15.13
N VAL A 80 6.67 -6.87 13.97
CA VAL A 80 5.73 -7.90 13.53
C VAL A 80 6.39 -8.67 12.39
N PRO A 81 6.58 -9.99 12.51
CA PRO A 81 7.07 -10.80 11.41
C PRO A 81 6.16 -10.64 10.19
N LEU A 82 6.75 -10.38 9.03
CA LEU A 82 6.00 -10.32 7.77
C LEU A 82 5.58 -11.74 7.39
N LYS A 83 4.38 -12.15 7.82
CA LYS A 83 3.72 -13.39 7.40
C LYS A 83 3.06 -13.20 6.02
N ALA A 84 2.31 -14.20 5.55
CA ALA A 84 1.63 -14.20 4.25
C ALA A 84 0.48 -13.17 4.20
N GLY A 85 0.81 -11.88 4.13
CA GLY A 85 -0.15 -10.79 4.00
C GLY A 85 0.48 -9.45 4.35
N TRP A 86 0.19 -8.41 3.57
CA TRP A 86 0.59 -7.05 3.93
C TRP A 86 -0.43 -6.48 4.92
N PRO A 87 -0.02 -5.58 5.82
CA PRO A 87 -0.95 -4.83 6.65
C PRO A 87 -2.02 -4.16 5.78
N GLY A 88 -3.29 -4.28 6.16
CA GLY A 88 -4.43 -3.79 5.36
C GLY A 88 -4.45 -2.28 5.12
N GLN A 89 -3.62 -1.52 5.84
CA GLN A 89 -3.37 -0.09 5.63
C GLN A 89 -2.56 0.20 4.35
N PHE A 90 -1.76 -0.75 3.87
CA PHE A 90 -1.03 -0.64 2.61
C PHE A 90 -1.90 -1.14 1.47
N LEU A 91 -2.05 -0.31 0.44
CA LEU A 91 -2.93 -0.63 -0.68
C LEU A 91 -2.35 -1.74 -1.54
N GLN A 92 -3.00 -2.89 -1.49
CA GLN A 92 -2.77 -4.00 -2.40
C GLN A 92 -4.08 -4.75 -2.65
N ILE A 93 -4.22 -5.34 -3.84
CA ILE A 93 -5.26 -6.35 -4.04
C ILE A 93 -4.78 -7.62 -3.30
N PRO A 94 -5.53 -8.14 -2.31
CA PRO A 94 -5.09 -9.30 -1.56
C PRO A 94 -4.83 -10.51 -2.47
N PRO A 95 -3.78 -11.32 -2.23
CA PRO A 95 -3.46 -12.46 -3.08
C PRO A 95 -4.53 -13.56 -3.05
N ASN A 96 -5.33 -13.62 -1.97
CA ASN A 96 -6.47 -14.53 -1.82
C ASN A 96 -7.80 -13.94 -2.33
N ALA A 97 -7.78 -12.77 -2.95
CA ALA A 97 -8.97 -12.16 -3.53
C ALA A 97 -9.50 -13.03 -4.67
N ARG A 98 -10.83 -13.16 -4.74
CA ARG A 98 -11.58 -13.92 -5.72
C ARG A 98 -12.29 -12.98 -6.67
N GLU A 99 -12.77 -13.52 -7.80
CA GLU A 99 -13.66 -12.82 -8.73
C GLU A 99 -13.08 -11.48 -9.23
N LYS A 100 -11.75 -11.40 -9.38
CA LYS A 100 -11.10 -10.17 -9.85
C LYS A 100 -11.57 -9.82 -11.25
N ARG A 101 -12.29 -8.72 -11.36
CA ARG A 101 -12.90 -8.25 -12.62
C ARG A 101 -12.50 -6.81 -12.90
N LEU A 102 -12.01 -6.53 -14.09
CA LEU A 102 -11.85 -5.16 -14.59
C LEU A 102 -13.24 -4.58 -14.89
N VAL A 103 -13.58 -3.45 -14.28
CA VAL A 103 -14.91 -2.84 -14.39
C VAL A 103 -14.89 -1.46 -15.02
N GLY A 104 -13.71 -0.93 -15.33
CA GLY A 104 -13.58 0.33 -16.05
C GLY A 104 -12.18 0.90 -15.99
N ASN A 105 -12.00 2.01 -16.69
CA ASN A 105 -10.82 2.87 -16.62
C ASN A 105 -11.27 4.26 -16.16
N GLU A 106 -10.53 4.86 -15.23
CA GLU A 106 -10.84 6.18 -14.68
C GLU A 106 -9.55 6.97 -14.50
N ARG A 107 -9.60 8.30 -14.64
CA ARG A 107 -8.47 9.17 -14.31
C ARG A 107 -8.59 9.63 -12.86
N LEU A 108 -7.61 9.28 -12.02
CA LEU A 108 -7.62 9.56 -10.58
C LEU A 108 -6.27 10.12 -10.13
N SER A 109 -6.29 11.24 -9.41
CA SER A 109 -5.07 11.91 -8.90
C SER A 109 -4.00 12.18 -9.97
N GLY A 110 -4.41 12.38 -11.22
CA GLY A 110 -3.50 12.60 -12.36
C GLY A 110 -3.02 11.32 -13.07
N TYR A 111 -3.44 10.15 -12.62
CA TYR A 111 -3.05 8.86 -13.18
C TYR A 111 -4.21 8.21 -13.94
N ASP A 112 -3.89 7.55 -15.04
CA ASP A 112 -4.81 6.61 -15.68
C ASP A 112 -4.85 5.33 -14.84
N THR A 113 -6.04 4.98 -14.36
CA THR A 113 -6.25 3.86 -13.46
C THR A 113 -7.20 2.83 -14.05
N GLN A 114 -6.89 1.56 -13.77
CA GLN A 114 -7.79 0.45 -14.00
C GLN A 114 -8.58 0.15 -12.72
N LYS A 115 -9.90 0.12 -12.83
CA LYS A 115 -10.80 -0.15 -11.71
C LYS A 115 -11.12 -1.64 -11.66
N TYR A 116 -10.76 -2.28 -10.56
CA TYR A 116 -11.01 -3.70 -10.31
C TYR A 116 -12.02 -3.88 -9.19
N GLU A 117 -13.04 -4.71 -9.42
CA GLU A 117 -13.85 -5.28 -8.34
C GLU A 117 -13.29 -6.64 -7.96
N VAL A 118 -13.22 -6.90 -6.66
CA VAL A 118 -12.75 -8.17 -6.10
C VAL A 118 -13.61 -8.58 -4.91
N SER A 119 -13.62 -9.88 -4.62
CA SER A 119 -14.28 -10.49 -3.47
C SER A 119 -13.21 -11.05 -2.52
N VAL A 120 -13.04 -10.45 -1.35
CA VAL A 120 -12.00 -10.83 -0.37
C VAL A 120 -12.62 -11.71 0.72
N PRO A 121 -12.02 -12.87 1.07
CA PRO A 121 -12.48 -13.67 2.22
C PRO A 121 -12.47 -12.86 3.51
N ALA A 122 -13.60 -12.83 4.21
CA ALA A 122 -13.80 -12.15 5.48
C ALA A 122 -14.58 -13.04 6.45
N ARG A 123 -14.66 -12.63 7.74
CA ARG A 123 -15.48 -13.34 8.74
C ARG A 123 -16.95 -13.27 8.31
N GLY A 124 -17.52 -14.41 7.91
CA GLY A 124 -18.92 -14.50 7.48
C GLY A 124 -19.15 -14.49 5.96
N GLY A 125 -18.09 -14.56 5.14
CA GLY A 125 -18.25 -14.77 3.70
C GLY A 125 -17.23 -14.02 2.85
N LEU A 126 -17.70 -13.48 1.71
CA LEU A 126 -16.90 -12.67 0.81
C LEU A 126 -17.29 -11.20 0.96
N GLU A 127 -16.30 -10.34 1.16
CA GLU A 127 -16.45 -8.89 1.20
C GLU A 127 -16.06 -8.29 -0.16
N LYS A 128 -16.95 -7.53 -0.77
CA LYS A 128 -16.66 -6.83 -2.02
C LYS A 128 -15.79 -5.60 -1.75
N GLN A 129 -14.73 -5.46 -2.55
CA GLN A 129 -13.84 -4.32 -2.54
C GLN A 129 -13.59 -3.82 -3.97
N THR A 130 -13.38 -2.52 -4.12
CA THR A 130 -13.05 -1.91 -5.40
C THR A 130 -11.70 -1.21 -5.30
N PHE A 131 -10.79 -1.52 -6.23
CA PHE A 131 -9.44 -0.96 -6.28
C PHE A 131 -9.23 -0.16 -7.56
N TRP A 132 -8.53 0.97 -7.46
CA TRP A 132 -8.06 1.73 -8.61
C TRP A 132 -6.55 1.57 -8.72
N VAL A 133 -6.10 0.85 -9.75
CA VAL A 133 -4.69 0.51 -9.98
C VAL A 133 -4.09 1.49 -10.96
N ALA A 134 -3.11 2.28 -10.51
CA ALA A 134 -2.38 3.20 -11.37
C ALA A 134 -1.29 2.41 -12.14
N ALA A 135 -1.45 2.28 -13.45
CA ALA A 135 -0.54 1.48 -14.27
C ALA A 135 0.91 1.97 -14.19
N LYS A 136 1.11 3.30 -14.20
CA LYS A 136 2.44 3.93 -14.08
C LYS A 136 3.16 3.59 -12.78
N LEU A 137 2.42 3.46 -11.67
CA LEU A 137 3.00 3.16 -10.35
C LEU A 137 3.04 1.66 -10.03
N GLY A 138 2.37 0.84 -10.84
CA GLY A 138 2.28 -0.61 -10.65
C GLY A 138 1.47 -1.03 -9.41
N MET A 139 0.67 -0.13 -8.81
CA MET A 139 -0.03 -0.42 -7.56
C MET A 139 -1.38 0.31 -7.42
N PRO A 140 -2.27 -0.13 -6.51
CA PRO A 140 -3.48 0.59 -6.21
C PRO A 140 -3.19 1.91 -5.51
N ILE A 141 -3.91 2.96 -5.93
CA ILE A 141 -3.88 4.29 -5.30
C ILE A 141 -5.21 4.64 -4.62
N LYS A 142 -6.21 3.77 -4.73
CA LYS A 142 -7.47 3.86 -3.98
C LYS A 142 -8.07 2.48 -3.77
N VAL A 143 -8.70 2.30 -2.60
CA VAL A 143 -9.61 1.20 -2.32
C VAL A 143 -10.91 1.73 -1.71
N VAL A 144 -12.03 1.11 -2.05
CA VAL A 144 -13.33 1.33 -1.39
C VAL A 144 -13.89 -0.02 -0.95
N VAL A 145 -14.36 -0.06 0.29
CA VAL A 145 -15.02 -1.21 0.91
C VAL A 145 -16.42 -0.79 1.35
N PRO A 146 -17.44 -0.92 0.48
CA PRO A 146 -18.77 -0.35 0.72
C PRO A 146 -19.44 -0.86 2.01
N ALA A 147 -19.32 -2.17 2.28
CA ALA A 147 -19.91 -2.80 3.46
C ALA A 147 -19.43 -2.18 4.79
N ARG A 148 -18.20 -1.66 4.80
CA ARG A 148 -17.58 -1.02 5.97
C ARG A 148 -17.70 0.49 5.97
N LYS A 149 -18.30 1.09 4.93
CA LYS A 149 -18.24 2.54 4.66
C LYS A 149 -16.80 3.07 4.77
N PHE A 150 -15.86 2.30 4.20
CA PHE A 150 -14.43 2.51 4.35
C PHE A 150 -13.75 2.78 3.01
N SER A 151 -12.77 3.66 2.99
CA SER A 151 -11.89 3.84 1.83
C SER A 151 -10.52 4.39 2.23
N ILE A 152 -9.50 4.07 1.43
CA ILE A 152 -8.20 4.76 1.48
C ILE A 152 -7.93 5.30 0.08
N GLU A 153 -7.47 6.55 -0.01
CA GLU A 153 -7.09 7.18 -1.27
C GLU A 153 -5.76 7.94 -1.15
N TYR A 154 -4.90 7.79 -2.16
CA TYR A 154 -3.65 8.54 -2.28
C TYR A 154 -3.86 9.82 -3.10
N LYS A 155 -3.51 10.96 -2.51
CA LYS A 155 -3.62 12.30 -3.10
C LYS A 155 -2.25 12.97 -3.15
N ASN A 156 -2.09 13.93 -4.06
CA ASN A 156 -0.86 14.72 -4.21
C ASN A 156 0.39 13.84 -4.33
N ILE A 157 0.32 12.82 -5.18
CA ILE A 157 1.41 11.86 -5.41
C ILE A 157 2.59 12.60 -6.05
N LYS A 158 3.77 12.49 -5.46
CA LYS A 158 5.04 13.05 -5.94
C LYS A 158 6.02 11.91 -6.18
N GLU A 159 6.36 11.67 -7.43
CA GLU A 159 7.33 10.64 -7.84
C GLU A 159 8.77 11.05 -7.49
N GLY A 160 9.57 10.09 -7.04
CA GLY A 160 10.98 10.26 -6.69
C GLY A 160 11.25 11.02 -5.38
N GLY A 161 12.54 11.12 -5.03
CA GLY A 161 13.03 11.93 -3.92
C GLY A 161 12.72 11.35 -2.54
N VAL A 162 12.44 10.04 -2.45
CA VAL A 162 12.15 9.39 -1.17
C VAL A 162 13.45 8.93 -0.52
N ALA A 163 13.82 9.58 0.59
CA ALA A 163 15.07 9.30 1.29
C ALA A 163 15.04 7.92 1.97
N ASP A 164 16.12 7.13 1.83
CA ASP A 164 16.20 5.78 2.40
C ASP A 164 16.04 5.74 3.92
N ARG A 165 16.52 6.78 4.62
CA ARG A 165 16.37 6.94 6.07
C ARG A 165 14.93 6.89 6.57
N LEU A 166 13.93 7.15 5.72
CA LEU A 166 12.52 7.05 6.09
C LEU A 166 12.11 5.61 6.39
N PHE A 167 12.81 4.63 5.85
CA PHE A 167 12.51 3.21 6.02
C PHE A 167 13.37 2.54 7.09
N GLU A 168 14.15 3.30 7.86
CA GLU A 168 14.97 2.80 8.96
C GLU A 168 14.35 3.18 10.32
N LEU A 169 14.66 2.38 11.36
CA LEU A 169 14.27 2.71 12.73
C LEU A 169 15.00 4.00 13.17
N PRO A 170 14.29 4.99 13.75
CA PRO A 170 14.96 6.16 14.29
C PRO A 170 15.87 5.78 15.48
N PRO A 171 17.04 6.44 15.63
CA PRO A 171 17.93 6.18 16.77
C PRO A 171 17.23 6.38 18.12
N GLY A 172 17.59 5.55 19.10
CA GLY A 172 17.12 5.68 20.49
C GLY A 172 15.74 5.08 20.78
N TYR A 173 15.11 4.41 19.81
CA TYR A 173 13.84 3.71 20.04
C TYR A 173 14.08 2.31 20.64
N GLN A 174 13.27 1.96 21.63
CA GLN A 174 13.36 0.67 22.31
C GLN A 174 12.36 -0.33 21.73
N LYS A 175 12.78 -1.59 21.59
CA LYS A 175 11.88 -2.65 21.15
C LYS A 175 10.92 -2.98 22.29
N SER A 176 9.61 -2.95 22.02
CA SER A 176 8.59 -3.44 22.94
C SER A 176 8.69 -4.97 23.07
N THR A 177 8.50 -5.46 24.29
CA THR A 177 8.41 -6.90 24.59
C THR A 177 6.98 -7.44 24.42
N LYS A 178 5.99 -6.56 24.26
CA LYS A 178 4.58 -6.92 24.02
C LYS A 178 4.31 -7.04 22.51
N PRO A 179 3.50 -8.02 22.06
CA PRO A 179 3.10 -8.12 20.65
C PRO A 179 2.39 -6.84 20.18
N ALA A 180 2.58 -6.46 18.92
CA ALA A 180 1.75 -5.41 18.33
C ALA A 180 0.33 -5.96 18.15
N LEU A 181 -0.64 -5.35 18.84
CA LEU A 181 -2.07 -5.61 18.76
C LEU A 181 -2.51 -6.92 19.44
N GLU A 182 -2.64 -6.88 20.77
CA GLU A 182 -3.80 -7.54 21.41
C GLU A 182 -4.94 -6.52 21.41
N GLN A 183 -5.95 -6.75 20.57
CA GLN A 183 -7.31 -6.27 20.79
C GLN A 183 -8.22 -7.49 20.88
#